data_AF-A0A4U0NRW8-F1
#
_entry.id   AF-A0A4U0NRW8-F1
#
_cell.length_a   1.000
_cell.length_b   1.000
_cell.length_c   1.000
_cell.angle_alpha   90.00
_cell.angle_beta   90.00
_cell.angle_gamma   90.00
#
_symmetry.space_group_name_H-M   'P 1'
#
loop_
_entity.id
_entity.type
_entity.pdbx_description
1 polymer ?
#
loop_
_entity_poly.entity_id
_entity_poly.type
_entity_poly.pdbx_seq_one_letter_code
_entity_poly.pdbx_strand_id
1 'polypeptide(L)'
;MSRAAVVIAGVAIAAGSTTAFADMDRYTSGAHSWRTGGGYQVGLQDTKGDGNSVKAEYNRNGHGSEVYTLWNHSGEGTKAYSNKGGKVWDMRVCTEIDKWPDDCSNWWSDDH
;
A
#
# COMPACT_ATOMS: atom_id res chain seq x y z
N MET A 1 11.38 55.72 -36.09
CA MET A 1 10.65 54.42 -36.13
C MET A 1 11.67 53.33 -36.39
N SER A 2 11.73 52.32 -35.50
CA SER A 2 11.88 50.89 -35.82
C SER A 2 12.15 50.13 -34.52
N ARG A 3 11.23 49.24 -34.20
CA ARG A 3 11.24 48.34 -33.04
C ARG A 3 12.04 47.10 -33.43
N ALA A 4 12.85 46.55 -32.52
CA ALA A 4 13.17 45.13 -32.51
C ALA A 4 13.62 44.73 -31.11
N ALA A 5 12.71 44.08 -30.38
CA ALA A 5 13.01 43.32 -29.18
C ALA A 5 13.50 41.93 -29.60
N VAL A 6 14.49 41.37 -28.91
CA VAL A 6 14.79 39.93 -28.97
C VAL A 6 14.99 39.41 -27.56
N VAL A 7 14.04 38.57 -27.15
CA VAL A 7 13.99 37.75 -25.95
C VAL A 7 14.74 36.45 -26.27
N ILE A 8 15.67 35.99 -25.43
CA ILE A 8 16.24 34.64 -25.54
C ILE A 8 16.10 33.89 -24.23
N ALA A 9 15.07 33.04 -24.23
CA ALA A 9 14.97 31.66 -23.78
C ALA A 9 15.55 31.28 -22.41
N GLY A 10 14.62 31.01 -21.48
CA GLY A 10 14.88 30.44 -20.17
C GLY A 10 15.33 28.98 -20.21
N VAL A 11 16.11 28.62 -19.20
CA VAL A 11 16.44 27.24 -18.86
C VAL A 11 15.33 26.71 -17.96
N ALA A 12 14.41 25.92 -18.52
CA ALA A 12 13.50 25.10 -17.72
C ALA A 12 14.12 23.71 -17.54
N ILE A 13 14.89 23.53 -16.46
CA ILE A 13 15.18 22.17 -15.96
C ILE A 13 13.85 21.67 -15.42
N ALA A 14 13.17 20.81 -16.18
CA ALA A 14 12.10 20.00 -15.66
C ALA A 14 12.72 19.06 -14.62
N ALA A 15 12.75 19.50 -13.36
CA ALA A 15 12.94 18.61 -12.23
C ALA A 15 11.79 17.61 -12.30
N GLY A 16 12.07 16.41 -12.79
CA GLY A 16 11.12 15.30 -12.79
C GLY A 16 10.65 15.11 -11.37
N SER A 17 9.43 15.51 -11.08
CA SER A 17 8.77 15.25 -9.81
C SER A 17 8.59 13.75 -9.70
N THR A 18 9.47 13.07 -8.97
CA THR A 18 9.13 11.75 -8.42
C THR A 18 8.00 12.01 -7.45
N THR A 19 6.79 11.58 -7.79
CA THR A 19 5.68 11.56 -6.85
C THR A 19 6.12 10.72 -5.66
N ALA A 20 6.44 11.39 -4.55
CA ALA A 20 6.72 10.72 -3.28
C ALA A 20 5.39 10.14 -2.80
N PHE A 21 5.18 8.86 -3.07
CA PHE A 21 4.01 8.15 -2.57
C PHE A 21 4.23 7.88 -1.09
N ALA A 22 3.24 8.20 -0.26
CA ALA A 22 3.30 7.90 1.17
C ALA A 22 3.46 6.38 1.37
N ASP A 23 4.36 5.98 2.26
CA ASP A 23 4.45 4.58 2.68
C ASP A 23 3.11 4.17 3.32
N MET A 24 2.59 3.02 2.90
CA MET A 24 1.34 2.46 3.40
C MET A 24 1.66 1.39 4.41
N ASP A 25 1.47 1.71 5.69
CA ASP A 25 1.64 0.79 6.81
C ASP A 25 0.36 0.68 7.62
N ARG A 26 -0.03 -0.56 7.95
CA ARG A 26 -1.22 -0.85 8.73
C ARG A 26 -0.96 -1.88 9.81
N TYR A 27 -1.46 -1.57 10.99
CA TYR A 27 -1.28 -2.35 12.20
C TYR A 27 -2.64 -2.66 12.83
N THR A 28 -2.72 -3.82 13.45
CA THR A 28 -3.80 -4.24 14.34
C THR A 28 -3.20 -5.05 15.51
N SER A 29 -4.01 -5.56 16.43
CA SER A 29 -3.52 -6.43 17.49
C SER A 29 -3.09 -7.79 16.92
N GLY A 30 -1.80 -7.91 16.59
CA GLY A 30 -1.20 -9.16 16.10
C GLY A 30 -0.86 -9.21 14.61
N ALA A 31 -1.12 -8.15 13.84
CA ALA A 31 -0.71 -8.14 12.44
C ALA A 31 -0.17 -6.78 11.98
N HIS A 32 0.77 -6.83 11.04
CA HIS A 32 1.31 -5.68 10.34
C HIS A 32 1.30 -5.95 8.84
N SER A 33 0.73 -5.03 8.07
CA SER A 33 0.78 -5.05 6.61
C SER A 33 1.38 -3.77 6.08
N TRP A 34 2.18 -3.89 5.01
CA TRP A 34 2.85 -2.76 4.39
C TRP A 34 2.84 -2.89 2.86
N ARG A 35 2.94 -1.75 2.18
CA ARG A 35 3.16 -1.73 0.73
C ARG A 35 4.65 -1.85 0.42
N THR A 36 4.99 -2.65 -0.57
CA THR A 36 6.37 -2.90 -1.00
C THR A 36 6.48 -2.97 -2.52
N GLY A 37 7.69 -3.21 -3.03
CA GLY A 37 7.95 -3.33 -4.46
C GLY A 37 7.61 -2.06 -5.25
N GLY A 38 7.82 -0.87 -4.65
CA GLY A 38 7.52 0.43 -5.28
C GLY A 38 6.03 0.77 -5.37
N GLY A 39 5.18 0.05 -4.63
CA GLY A 39 3.73 0.30 -4.63
C GLY A 39 2.89 -0.82 -5.23
N TYR A 40 3.53 -1.83 -5.80
CA TYR A 40 2.89 -2.85 -6.66
C TYR A 40 2.73 -4.20 -5.97
N GLN A 41 3.01 -4.26 -4.67
CA GLN A 41 2.98 -5.49 -3.88
C GLN A 41 2.60 -5.16 -2.42
N VAL A 42 1.95 -6.12 -1.76
CA VAL A 42 1.61 -6.04 -0.33
C VAL A 42 2.41 -7.09 0.43
N GLY A 43 3.00 -6.68 1.55
CA GLY A 43 3.55 -7.55 2.58
C GLY A 43 2.60 -7.64 3.77
N LEU A 44 2.61 -8.79 4.43
CA LEU A 44 1.85 -9.07 5.63
C LEU A 44 2.72 -9.88 6.59
N GLN A 45 2.71 -9.50 7.85
CA GLN A 45 3.41 -10.18 8.93
C GLN A 45 2.43 -10.45 10.06
N ASP A 46 2.49 -11.68 10.57
CA ASP A 46 1.93 -12.00 11.86
C ASP A 46 2.93 -11.55 12.93
N THR A 47 2.50 -10.68 13.84
CA THR A 47 3.34 -10.09 14.87
C THR A 47 3.10 -10.70 16.26
N LYS A 48 2.27 -11.75 16.39
CA LYS A 48 1.88 -12.29 17.68
C LYS A 48 1.60 -13.79 17.66
N GLY A 49 2.29 -14.55 18.51
CA GLY A 49 2.12 -16.00 18.64
C GLY A 49 0.89 -16.42 19.44
N ASP A 50 -0.31 -15.98 19.05
CA ASP A 50 -1.57 -16.36 19.70
C ASP A 50 -2.35 -17.44 18.94
N GLY A 51 -1.80 -17.92 17.82
CA GLY A 51 -2.41 -18.97 16.99
C GLY A 51 -3.48 -18.45 16.03
N ASN A 52 -3.72 -17.14 16.01
CA ASN A 52 -4.66 -16.51 15.09
C ASN A 52 -4.05 -16.40 13.69
N SER A 53 -4.89 -16.48 12.68
CA SER A 53 -4.49 -16.16 11.31
C SER A 53 -4.59 -14.66 11.07
N VAL A 54 -3.74 -14.12 10.21
CA VAL A 54 -3.78 -12.70 9.87
C VAL A 54 -4.01 -12.53 8.38
N LYS A 55 -4.68 -11.44 8.00
CA LYS A 55 -4.93 -11.09 6.60
C LYS A 55 -4.72 -9.61 6.33
N ALA A 56 -4.30 -9.31 5.11
CA ALA A 56 -4.32 -7.98 4.53
C ALA A 56 -5.34 -7.94 3.41
N GLU A 57 -6.22 -6.95 3.43
CA GLU A 57 -7.17 -6.69 2.37
C GLU A 57 -6.80 -5.39 1.67
N TYR A 58 -6.79 -5.40 0.34
CA TYR A 58 -6.30 -4.27 -0.42
C TYR A 58 -6.94 -4.18 -1.81
N ASN A 59 -6.97 -2.97 -2.36
CA ASN A 59 -7.34 -2.72 -3.75
C ASN A 59 -6.12 -2.25 -4.55
N ARG A 60 -6.14 -2.54 -5.85
CA ARG A 60 -5.07 -2.19 -6.78
C ARG A 60 -5.61 -1.68 -8.11
N ASN A 61 -4.83 -0.84 -8.79
CA ASN A 61 -5.18 -0.29 -10.09
C ASN A 61 -5.39 -1.40 -11.13
N GLY A 62 -6.30 -1.17 -12.07
CA GLY A 62 -6.63 -2.11 -13.15
C GLY A 62 -7.70 -3.14 -12.81
N HIS A 63 -8.20 -3.16 -11.56
CA HIS A 63 -9.19 -4.15 -11.09
C HIS A 63 -10.42 -3.52 -10.42
N GLY A 64 -10.66 -2.23 -10.66
CA GLY A 64 -11.83 -1.51 -10.13
C GLY A 64 -11.91 -1.60 -8.60
N SER A 65 -13.10 -1.93 -8.09
CA SER A 65 -13.38 -2.09 -6.64
C SER A 65 -13.15 -3.53 -6.14
N GLU A 66 -12.46 -4.38 -6.89
CA GLU A 66 -12.12 -5.73 -6.43
C GLU A 66 -11.17 -5.66 -5.23
N VAL A 67 -11.59 -6.27 -4.12
CA VAL A 67 -10.79 -6.40 -2.90
C VAL A 67 -10.03 -7.71 -2.94
N TYR A 68 -8.71 -7.63 -2.87
CA TYR A 68 -7.82 -8.77 -2.78
C TYR A 68 -7.53 -9.07 -1.33
N THR A 69 -7.36 -10.35 -1.01
CA THR A 69 -6.97 -10.81 0.33
C THR A 69 -5.65 -11.57 0.27
N LEU A 70 -4.68 -11.15 1.08
CA LEU A 70 -3.44 -11.88 1.35
C LEU A 70 -3.54 -12.46 2.75
N TRP A 71 -3.31 -13.76 2.88
CA TRP A 71 -3.34 -14.47 4.15
C TRP A 71 -1.94 -14.84 4.63
N ASN A 72 -1.76 -14.85 5.94
CA ASN A 72 -0.63 -15.49 6.59
C ASN A 72 -1.12 -16.39 7.75
N HIS A 73 -0.99 -17.70 7.54
CA HIS A 73 -1.34 -18.75 8.51
C HIS A 73 -0.11 -19.38 9.17
N SER A 74 1.09 -18.84 8.93
CA SER A 74 2.34 -19.49 9.32
C SER A 74 2.78 -19.16 10.75
N GLY A 75 2.03 -18.31 11.46
CA GLY A 75 2.27 -17.92 12.84
C GLY A 75 3.28 -16.77 13.02
N GLU A 76 3.61 -16.46 14.28
CA GLU A 76 4.41 -15.29 14.66
C GLU A 76 5.72 -15.14 13.89
N GLY A 77 6.01 -13.91 13.48
CA GLY A 77 7.27 -13.54 12.84
C GLY A 77 7.36 -13.90 11.36
N THR A 78 6.43 -14.73 10.87
CA THR A 78 6.39 -15.11 9.46
C THR A 78 5.83 -13.99 8.60
N LYS A 79 6.22 -13.99 7.33
CA LYS A 79 5.83 -12.98 6.35
C LYS A 79 5.23 -13.63 5.12
N ALA A 80 4.13 -13.07 4.64
CA ALA A 80 3.52 -13.39 3.37
C ALA A 80 3.61 -12.18 2.44
N TYR A 81 3.69 -12.44 1.13
CA TYR A 81 3.73 -11.41 0.11
C TYR A 81 2.72 -11.73 -0.99
N SER A 82 2.00 -10.71 -1.44
CA SER A 82 1.16 -10.85 -2.64
C SER A 82 2.03 -11.02 -3.88
N ASN A 83 1.44 -11.52 -4.97
CA ASN A 83 2.04 -11.33 -6.29
C ASN A 83 2.14 -9.83 -6.62
N LYS A 84 3.13 -9.47 -7.43
CA LYS A 84 3.21 -8.14 -8.03
C LYS A 84 2.04 -7.94 -9.00
N GLY A 85 1.46 -6.75 -9.01
CA GLY A 85 0.33 -6.43 -9.89
C GLY A 85 0.17 -4.93 -10.08
N GLY A 86 -1.07 -4.47 -10.21
CA GLY A 86 -1.38 -3.04 -10.22
C GLY A 86 -0.93 -2.33 -8.93
N LYS A 87 -0.81 -1.01 -9.02
CA LYS A 87 -0.43 -0.18 -7.87
C LYS A 87 -1.52 -0.27 -6.79
N VAL A 88 -1.12 -0.58 -5.56
CA VAL A 88 -2.00 -0.66 -4.39
C VAL A 88 -2.34 0.75 -3.94
N TRP A 89 -3.65 1.02 -3.79
CA TRP A 89 -4.18 2.33 -3.43
C TRP A 89 -5.00 2.30 -2.14
N ASP A 90 -5.65 1.17 -1.83
CA ASP A 90 -6.33 0.95 -0.55
C ASP A 90 -5.78 -0.27 0.18
N MET A 91 -5.69 -0.21 1.51
CA MET A 91 -5.28 -1.35 2.33
C MET A 91 -5.81 -1.28 3.77
N ARG A 92 -6.18 -2.44 4.32
CA ARG A 92 -6.38 -2.68 5.76
C ARG A 92 -5.75 -4.01 6.18
N VAL A 93 -5.44 -4.14 7.46
CA VAL A 93 -4.97 -5.39 8.04
C VAL A 93 -5.95 -5.88 9.11
N CYS A 94 -6.14 -7.19 9.22
CA CYS A 94 -7.00 -7.80 10.21
C CYS A 94 -6.32 -9.01 10.85
N THR A 95 -6.59 -9.21 12.14
CA THR A 95 -6.36 -10.46 12.85
C THR A 95 -7.68 -11.22 12.91
N GLU A 96 -7.70 -12.45 12.44
CA GLU A 96 -8.85 -13.35 12.56
C GLU A 96 -8.83 -13.99 13.95
N ILE A 97 -9.80 -13.63 14.78
CA ILE A 97 -9.92 -14.15 16.15
C ILE A 97 -11.05 -15.17 16.16
N ASP A 98 -10.70 -16.43 16.38
CA ASP A 98 -11.67 -17.53 16.38
C ASP A 98 -12.90 -17.22 17.26
N LYS A 99 -14.10 -17.29 16.66
CA LYS A 99 -15.40 -17.06 17.30
C LYS A 99 -15.65 -15.63 17.81
N TRP A 100 -14.83 -14.67 17.39
CA TRP A 100 -15.02 -13.24 17.63
C TRP A 100 -15.01 -12.46 16.30
N PRO A 101 -15.52 -11.22 16.27
CA PRO A 101 -15.30 -10.34 15.13
C PRO A 101 -13.80 -10.12 14.90
N ASP A 102 -13.36 -10.18 13.64
CA ASP A 102 -11.98 -9.87 13.25
C ASP A 102 -11.56 -8.49 13.76
N ASP A 103 -10.35 -8.40 14.33
CA ASP A 103 -9.77 -7.11 14.74
C ASP A 103 -9.08 -6.47 13.54
N CYS A 104 -9.82 -5.61 12.85
CA CYS A 104 -9.36 -4.93 11.65
C CYS A 104 -8.95 -3.48 11.93
N SER A 105 -7.84 -3.06 11.34
CA SER A 105 -7.55 -1.65 11.18
C SER A 105 -8.61 -0.97 10.32
N ASN A 106 -8.74 0.36 10.46
CA ASN A 106 -9.44 1.16 9.45
C ASN A 106 -8.83 0.94 8.05
N TRP A 107 -9.53 1.38 7.01
CA TRP A 107 -8.95 1.46 5.67
C TRP A 107 -7.94 2.60 5.57
N TRP A 108 -6.86 2.38 4.81
CA TRP A 108 -6.03 3.44 4.24
C TRP A 108 -6.38 3.60 2.79
N SER A 109 -6.37 4.84 2.34
CA SER A 109 -6.56 5.20 0.95
C SER A 109 -5.57 6.29 0.57
N ASP A 110 -4.78 6.05 -0.49
CA ASP A 110 -4.08 7.11 -1.23
C ASP A 110 -5.15 7.76 -2.08
N ASP A 111 -5.50 9.03 -1.86
CA ASP A 111 -6.35 9.77 -2.79
C ASP A 111 -5.70 9.68 -4.19
N HIS A 112 -6.43 9.08 -5.13
CA HIS A 112 -5.91 8.64 -6.43
C HIS A 112 -5.69 9.80 -7.41
#